data_AF-A0A345Z106-F1
#
_entry.id   AF-A0A345Z106-F1
#
_cell.length_a   1.000
_cell.length_b   1.000
_cell.length_c   1.000
_cell.angle_alpha   90.00
_cell.angle_beta   90.00
_cell.angle_gamma   90.00
#
_symmetry.space_group_name_H-M   'P 1'
#
loop_
_entity.id
_entity.type
_entity.pdbx_description
1 polymer ?
#
loop_
_entity_poly.entity_id
_entity_poly.type
_entity_poly.pdbx_seq_one_letter_code
_entity_poly.pdbx_strand_id
1 'polypeptide(L)'
;MGAAYSTVPIQTLHSHTIFTPFPSNPLPISSNTSLGFIPTSQNLQNQNHLRKPTKIMSQSSQSSPRNSGKVDELETLDRFSTKSSLDFHGIDQKLVQKMVYDALVWSSLHGLVVGDKSAQRSGKVPGVGLVHAPFALLPTPFPESHYKQACELAPIFNELVDRVSLDAKFLQDTLSRTRKVDGFTSRLLDIHSKMLEINKKEEIRLGLHRSDYMLDEQTKFLLQIEMNTISSSFSGLGCLVSQLHRSLLDSYREFLQLDSKRVPGNDANSQFADAVAKAWTEYNNPRSVVMFVVQAEERNMYDQHWLSLVLKERYPFSFYFLCL
;
A
#
# COMPACT_ATOMS: atom_id res chain seq x y z
N MET A 1 54.55 -21.83 14.63
CA MET A 1 54.51 -22.68 15.85
C MET A 1 53.21 -22.30 16.57
N GLY A 2 52.14 -23.09 16.49
CA GLY A 2 51.82 -24.18 17.44
C GLY A 2 51.54 -23.58 18.84
N ALA A 3 50.35 -23.64 19.44
CA ALA A 3 49.45 -24.77 19.57
C ALA A 3 47.97 -24.35 19.79
N ALA A 4 47.08 -25.29 19.47
CA ALA A 4 45.65 -25.25 19.68
C ALA A 4 45.26 -25.71 21.10
N TYR A 5 44.13 -25.19 21.61
CA TYR A 5 43.21 -25.94 22.46
C TYR A 5 41.77 -25.56 22.09
N SER A 6 40.96 -26.60 21.91
CA SER A 6 39.53 -26.62 21.60
C SER A 6 38.75 -26.93 22.86
N THR A 7 37.59 -26.30 23.08
CA THR A 7 36.40 -26.95 23.67
C THR A 7 35.10 -26.15 23.40
N VAL A 8 34.27 -26.74 22.53
CA VAL A 8 32.78 -26.97 22.56
C VAL A 8 31.80 -25.78 22.74
N PRO A 9 30.67 -25.72 21.97
CA PRO A 9 29.87 -24.52 21.78
C PRO A 9 28.70 -24.36 22.78
N ILE A 10 28.40 -23.10 23.12
CA ILE A 10 27.17 -22.72 23.81
C ILE A 10 26.02 -22.74 22.79
N GLN A 11 25.02 -23.59 23.03
CA GLN A 11 23.74 -23.55 22.35
C GLN A 11 23.04 -22.22 22.66
N THR A 12 23.02 -21.29 21.70
CA THR A 12 22.10 -20.16 21.73
C THR A 12 20.70 -20.68 21.35
N LEU A 13 19.83 -20.80 22.36
CA LEU A 13 18.39 -20.88 22.13
C LEU A 13 17.95 -19.58 21.43
N HIS A 14 17.53 -19.68 20.17
CA HIS A 14 16.73 -18.64 19.54
C HIS A 14 15.32 -18.71 20.13
N SER A 15 14.98 -17.80 21.03
CA SER A 15 13.60 -17.59 21.47
C SER A 15 12.85 -16.81 20.38
N HIS A 16 12.05 -17.49 19.59
CA HIS A 16 11.03 -16.85 18.77
C HIS A 16 10.05 -16.14 19.70
N THR A 17 10.06 -14.82 19.69
CA THR A 17 9.15 -14.01 20.51
C THR A 17 7.86 -13.82 19.73
N ILE A 18 6.84 -14.64 20.02
CA ILE A 18 5.48 -14.45 19.52
C ILE A 18 4.83 -13.37 20.39
N PHE A 19 4.56 -12.19 19.82
CA PHE A 19 3.76 -11.17 20.50
C PHE A 19 2.28 -11.50 20.34
N THR A 20 1.60 -11.78 21.46
CA THR A 20 0.14 -11.90 21.52
C THR A 20 -0.45 -10.57 22.00
N PRO A 21 -1.58 -10.10 21.44
CA PRO A 21 -2.34 -9.03 22.09
C PRO A 21 -3.01 -9.59 23.36
N PHE A 22 -2.89 -8.86 24.46
CA PHE A 22 -3.50 -9.21 25.75
C PHE A 22 -5.01 -9.46 25.62
N PRO A 23 -5.57 -10.51 26.26
CA PRO A 23 -7.01 -10.69 26.35
C PRO A 23 -7.57 -9.75 27.42
N SER A 24 -8.26 -8.69 26.99
CA SER A 24 -9.12 -7.90 27.88
C SER A 24 -10.53 -8.48 27.86
N ASN A 25 -10.94 -9.13 28.94
CA ASN A 25 -12.36 -9.41 29.20
C ASN A 25 -13.07 -8.08 29.50
N PRO A 26 -14.13 -7.70 28.78
CA PRO A 26 -14.92 -6.53 29.17
C PRO A 26 -15.90 -6.90 30.29
N LEU A 27 -15.77 -6.24 31.44
CA LEU A 27 -16.84 -6.11 32.42
C LEU A 27 -17.83 -5.03 31.95
N PRO A 28 -19.14 -5.16 32.23
CA PRO A 28 -20.14 -4.26 31.69
C PRO A 28 -20.13 -2.93 32.45
N ILE A 29 -19.90 -1.83 31.73
CA ILE A 29 -20.15 -0.47 32.24
C ILE A 29 -21.33 0.10 31.46
N SER A 30 -22.44 0.30 32.18
CA SER A 30 -23.56 1.13 31.76
C SER A 30 -23.17 2.60 31.88
N SER A 31 -23.25 3.35 30.78
CA SER A 31 -23.59 4.78 30.84
C SER A 31 -24.10 5.24 29.48
N ASN A 32 -25.31 5.79 29.51
CA ASN A 32 -25.96 6.48 28.40
C ASN A 32 -25.19 7.75 28.07
N THR A 33 -24.83 7.93 26.80
CA THR A 33 -24.79 9.23 26.11
C THR A 33 -24.68 8.96 24.61
N SER A 34 -25.82 8.93 23.93
CA SER A 34 -25.91 8.80 22.49
C SER A 34 -25.65 10.14 21.81
N LEU A 35 -24.51 10.29 21.14
CA LEU A 35 -24.38 11.19 20.00
C LEU A 35 -24.39 10.31 18.75
N GLY A 36 -25.60 10.11 18.21
CA GLY A 36 -25.83 9.26 17.05
C GLY A 36 -25.32 9.90 15.76
N PHE A 37 -24.39 9.24 15.10
CA PHE A 37 -24.19 9.36 13.66
C PHE A 37 -25.01 8.26 12.97
N ILE A 38 -25.99 8.68 12.17
CA ILE A 38 -26.83 7.79 11.34
C ILE A 38 -26.19 7.72 9.95
N PRO A 39 -25.78 6.55 9.43
CA PRO A 39 -25.49 6.38 8.02
C PRO A 39 -26.77 5.98 7.28
N THR A 40 -27.30 6.88 6.47
CA THR A 40 -28.39 6.60 5.52
C THR A 40 -27.87 5.68 4.41
N SER A 41 -28.19 4.39 4.49
CA SER A 41 -28.03 3.45 3.38
C SER A 41 -29.27 3.51 2.49
N GLN A 42 -29.19 4.21 1.35
CA GLN A 42 -30.17 4.06 0.29
C GLN A 42 -29.76 2.87 -0.60
N ASN A 43 -30.53 1.79 -0.45
CA ASN A 43 -30.59 0.65 -1.37
C ASN A 43 -30.96 1.15 -2.77
N LEU A 44 -30.02 1.17 -3.70
CA LEU A 44 -30.32 1.08 -5.13
C LEU A 44 -30.25 -0.39 -5.54
N GLN A 45 -31.42 -1.01 -5.66
CA GLN A 45 -31.58 -2.27 -6.38
C GLN A 45 -31.31 -2.01 -7.86
N ASN A 46 -30.21 -2.53 -8.40
CA ASN A 46 -30.06 -2.71 -9.85
C ASN A 46 -30.05 -4.21 -10.16
N GLN A 47 -31.17 -4.68 -10.68
CA GLN A 47 -31.26 -5.91 -11.44
C GLN A 47 -30.42 -5.74 -12.71
N ASN A 48 -29.48 -6.64 -12.97
CA ASN A 48 -29.00 -6.89 -14.33
C ASN A 48 -28.82 -8.39 -14.53
N HIS A 49 -29.64 -8.90 -15.46
CA HIS A 49 -29.73 -10.28 -15.87
C HIS A 49 -28.42 -10.79 -16.48
N LEU A 50 -27.98 -11.97 -16.03
CA LEU A 50 -26.99 -12.79 -16.71
C LEU A 50 -27.42 -13.05 -18.17
N ARG A 51 -26.64 -12.56 -19.14
CA ARG A 51 -26.65 -13.08 -20.52
C ARG A 51 -25.56 -14.15 -20.66
N LYS A 52 -25.97 -15.35 -21.09
CA LYS A 52 -25.11 -16.50 -21.40
C LYS A 52 -24.22 -16.21 -22.62
N PRO A 53 -23.02 -16.83 -22.74
CA PRO A 53 -22.13 -16.62 -23.87
C PRO A 53 -22.62 -17.35 -25.13
N THR A 54 -22.66 -16.62 -26.24
CA THR A 54 -22.96 -17.16 -27.59
C THR A 54 -21.66 -17.66 -28.23
N LYS A 55 -21.67 -18.91 -28.68
CA LYS A 55 -20.62 -19.54 -29.50
C LYS A 55 -20.41 -18.76 -30.80
N ILE A 56 -19.17 -18.40 -31.11
CA ILE A 56 -18.77 -17.96 -32.47
C ILE A 56 -17.85 -19.02 -33.05
N MET A 57 -18.26 -19.55 -34.20
CA MET A 57 -17.55 -20.54 -35.00
C MET A 57 -16.35 -19.91 -35.70
N SER A 58 -15.26 -20.66 -35.73
CA SER A 58 -14.07 -20.43 -36.53
C SER A 58 -14.35 -20.63 -38.02
N GLN A 59 -14.00 -19.65 -38.86
CA GLN A 59 -13.69 -19.89 -40.26
C GLN A 59 -12.36 -19.21 -40.62
N SER A 60 -11.47 -20.01 -41.19
CA SER A 60 -10.19 -19.65 -41.78
C SER A 60 -10.37 -19.08 -43.17
N SER A 61 -9.68 -18.00 -43.53
CA SER A 61 -8.88 -17.93 -44.76
C SER A 61 -8.22 -16.57 -45.00
N GLN A 62 -6.90 -16.66 -45.22
CA GLN A 62 -6.06 -15.91 -46.17
C GLN A 62 -5.59 -14.49 -45.86
N SER A 63 -4.25 -14.42 -45.89
CA SER A 63 -3.34 -13.29 -45.83
C SER A 63 -3.32 -12.43 -47.10
N SER A 64 -3.18 -11.11 -46.93
CA SER A 64 -2.45 -10.23 -47.85
C SER A 64 -2.02 -8.93 -47.12
N PRO A 65 -0.81 -8.39 -47.38
CA PRO A 65 -0.24 -7.31 -46.58
C PRO A 65 -0.56 -5.94 -47.17
N ARG A 66 -0.87 -4.94 -46.34
CA ARG A 66 -0.72 -3.53 -46.73
C ARG A 66 -0.66 -2.54 -45.56
N ASN A 67 0.48 -1.86 -45.55
CA ASN A 67 0.74 -0.45 -45.23
C ASN A 67 0.41 0.12 -43.85
N SER A 68 1.51 0.52 -43.19
CA SER A 68 1.64 1.52 -42.15
C SER A 68 0.75 2.75 -42.37
N GLY A 69 -0.31 2.85 -41.57
CA GLY A 69 -1.11 4.06 -41.40
C GLY A 69 -0.50 4.95 -40.33
N LYS A 70 -0.40 6.24 -40.65
CA LYS A 70 0.10 7.32 -39.80
C LYS A 70 -0.68 7.40 -38.49
N VAL A 71 0.01 7.73 -37.41
CA VAL A 71 -0.57 8.11 -36.11
C VAL A 71 -1.13 9.52 -36.29
N ASP A 72 -2.44 9.69 -36.14
CA ASP A 72 -3.06 11.01 -36.07
C ASP A 72 -2.75 11.62 -34.68
N GLU A 73 -1.99 12.70 -34.68
CA GLU A 73 -1.78 13.55 -33.50
C GLU A 73 -3.12 14.18 -33.11
N LEU A 74 -3.61 13.80 -31.92
CA LEU A 74 -4.75 14.45 -31.30
C LEU A 74 -4.27 15.80 -30.71
N GLU A 75 -4.31 16.86 -31.51
CA GLU A 75 -4.16 18.24 -31.03
C GLU A 75 -5.35 18.61 -30.15
N THR A 76 -5.28 18.28 -28.86
CA THR A 76 -6.13 18.90 -27.85
C THR A 76 -5.49 20.21 -27.39
N LEU A 77 -6.02 21.29 -27.95
CA LEU A 77 -5.71 22.67 -27.65
C LEU A 77 -6.21 23.03 -26.25
N ASP A 78 -5.47 22.63 -25.21
CA ASP A 78 -5.83 22.95 -23.85
C ASP A 78 -5.18 24.27 -23.40
N ARG A 79 -5.87 25.37 -23.71
CA ARG A 79 -5.62 26.70 -23.10
C ARG A 79 -6.05 26.69 -21.63
N PHE A 80 -5.41 25.87 -20.81
CA PHE A 80 -5.51 26.05 -19.36
C PHE A 80 -4.64 27.22 -18.93
N SER A 81 -5.34 28.32 -18.69
CA SER A 81 -4.96 29.42 -17.82
C SER A 81 -3.97 28.96 -16.74
N THR A 82 -2.73 29.40 -16.88
CA THR A 82 -1.66 29.34 -15.89
C THR A 82 -2.07 30.18 -14.68
N LYS A 83 -3.06 29.72 -13.91
CA LYS A 83 -3.24 30.20 -12.56
C LYS A 83 -2.12 29.57 -11.75
N SER A 84 -1.09 30.38 -11.55
CA SER A 84 0.06 30.16 -10.66
C SER A 84 -0.25 29.12 -9.60
N SER A 85 0.50 28.01 -9.60
CA SER A 85 0.70 27.20 -8.40
C SER A 85 0.89 28.16 -7.22
N LEU A 86 0.25 27.90 -6.09
CA LEU A 86 0.52 28.67 -4.89
C LEU A 86 2.03 28.59 -4.65
N ASP A 87 2.71 29.73 -4.63
CA ASP A 87 4.10 29.76 -4.20
C ASP A 87 4.11 29.57 -2.69
N PHE A 88 4.38 28.34 -2.24
CA PHE A 88 4.45 28.03 -0.82
C PHE A 88 5.54 28.82 -0.10
N HIS A 89 6.53 29.35 -0.82
CA HIS A 89 7.57 30.21 -0.26
C HIS A 89 7.14 31.67 -0.06
N GLY A 90 6.01 32.07 -0.66
CA GLY A 90 5.38 33.38 -0.46
C GLY A 90 4.48 33.47 0.78
N ILE A 91 4.30 32.36 1.52
CA ILE A 91 3.48 32.33 2.74
C ILE A 91 4.23 33.00 3.89
N ASP A 92 3.55 33.87 4.64
CA ASP A 92 4.11 34.52 5.82
C ASP A 92 4.73 33.52 6.80
N GLN A 93 5.96 33.80 7.25
CA GLN A 93 6.73 32.87 8.06
C GLN A 93 6.06 32.54 9.41
N LYS A 94 5.31 33.49 10.01
CA LYS A 94 4.59 33.22 11.26
C LYS A 94 3.41 32.27 10.99
N LEU A 95 2.76 32.43 9.85
CA LEU A 95 1.71 31.50 9.42
C LEU A 95 2.28 30.10 9.17
N VAL A 96 3.44 29.98 8.52
CA VAL A 96 4.15 28.70 8.34
C VAL A 96 4.45 28.06 9.69
N GLN A 97 5.02 28.80 10.64
CA GLN A 97 5.32 28.29 11.99
C GLN A 97 4.06 27.78 12.71
N LYS A 98 2.94 28.51 12.58
CA LYS A 98 1.65 28.10 13.16
C LYS A 98 1.14 26.80 12.52
N MET A 99 1.17 26.68 11.19
CA MET A 99 0.79 25.44 10.49
C MET A 99 1.69 24.26 10.86
N VAL A 100 3.00 24.48 10.98
CA VAL A 100 3.95 23.45 11.42
C VAL A 100 3.59 22.97 12.83
N TYR A 101 3.34 23.89 13.77
CA TYR A 101 2.93 23.52 15.12
C TYR A 101 1.65 22.66 15.11
N ASP A 102 0.61 23.11 14.40
CA ASP A 102 -0.66 22.38 14.33
C ASP A 102 -0.50 21.01 13.65
N ALA A 103 0.32 20.92 12.61
CA ALA A 103 0.59 19.65 11.92
C ALA A 103 1.31 18.65 12.82
N LEU A 104 2.27 19.10 13.64
CA LEU A 104 2.99 18.27 14.60
C LEU A 104 2.06 17.79 15.74
N VAL A 105 1.20 18.67 16.25
CA VAL A 105 0.17 18.30 17.23
C VAL A 105 -0.80 17.29 16.64
N TRP A 106 -1.34 17.56 15.45
CA TRP A 106 -2.24 16.65 14.75
C TRP A 106 -1.61 15.28 14.55
N SER A 107 -0.36 15.23 14.07
CA SER A 107 0.37 13.99 13.84
C SER A 107 0.52 13.15 15.10
N SER A 108 0.79 13.81 16.24
CA SER A 108 0.92 13.17 17.54
C SER A 108 -0.41 12.59 18.05
N LEU A 109 -1.51 13.31 17.84
CA LEU A 109 -2.86 12.89 18.27
C LEU A 109 -3.46 11.79 17.41
N HIS A 110 -3.09 11.72 16.13
CA HIS A 110 -3.68 10.80 15.15
C HIS A 110 -2.74 9.65 14.76
N GLY A 111 -1.60 9.48 15.43
CA GLY A 111 -0.70 8.36 15.20
C GLY A 111 0.01 8.39 13.83
N LEU A 112 0.24 9.58 13.26
CA LEU A 112 1.14 9.76 12.11
C LEU A 112 2.59 9.80 12.61
N VAL A 113 3.06 8.66 13.11
CA VAL A 113 4.34 8.53 13.83
C VAL A 113 5.12 7.31 13.35
N VAL A 114 6.44 7.38 13.55
CA VAL A 114 7.40 6.30 13.33
C VAL A 114 8.36 6.22 14.51
N GLY A 115 9.14 5.14 14.58
CA GLY A 115 10.27 5.06 15.50
C GLY A 115 11.41 6.00 15.09
N ASP A 116 11.90 6.82 16.01
CA ASP A 116 13.03 7.70 15.79
C ASP A 116 14.31 6.90 15.55
N LYS A 117 15.02 7.20 14.46
CA LYS A 117 16.33 6.63 14.14
C LYS A 117 17.37 6.86 15.23
N SER A 118 17.26 7.95 15.99
CA SER A 118 18.17 8.27 17.10
C SER A 118 17.94 7.42 18.34
N ALA A 119 16.76 6.80 18.46
CA ALA A 119 16.37 5.98 19.60
C ALA A 119 16.57 4.49 19.30
N GLN A 120 17.52 3.85 19.98
CA GLN A 120 17.91 2.45 19.74
C GLN A 120 16.74 1.45 19.85
N ARG A 121 15.74 1.75 20.69
CA ARG A 121 14.62 0.84 20.98
C ARG A 121 13.40 1.05 20.07
N SER A 122 13.38 2.11 19.26
CA SER A 122 12.18 2.58 18.55
C SER A 122 11.71 1.65 17.44
N GLY A 123 12.59 0.77 16.92
CA GLY A 123 12.24 -0.28 15.96
C GLY A 123 11.85 -1.62 16.59
N LYS A 124 11.89 -1.75 17.92
CA LYS A 124 11.62 -3.02 18.64
C LYS A 124 10.51 -2.92 19.67
N VAL A 125 10.38 -1.76 20.30
CA VAL A 125 9.47 -1.55 21.43
C VAL A 125 8.45 -0.50 21.00
N PRO A 126 7.17 -0.88 20.82
CA PRO A 126 6.11 0.08 20.56
C PRO A 126 6.00 1.11 21.69
N GLY A 127 5.70 2.35 21.31
CA GLY A 127 5.41 3.46 22.24
C GLY A 127 6.62 4.17 22.82
N VAL A 128 7.85 3.81 22.43
CA VAL A 128 9.07 4.50 22.90
C VAL A 128 9.86 5.10 21.75
N GLY A 129 10.48 6.27 21.98
CA GLY A 129 11.28 6.95 20.97
C GLY A 129 10.48 7.28 19.71
N LEU A 130 9.25 7.77 19.88
CA LEU A 130 8.36 8.16 18.80
C LEU A 130 8.75 9.53 18.24
N VAL A 131 8.66 9.65 16.92
CA VAL A 131 8.72 10.93 16.19
C VAL A 131 7.63 10.94 15.14
N HIS A 132 7.15 12.13 14.74
CA HIS A 132 6.22 12.23 13.62
C HIS A 132 6.83 11.58 12.36
N ALA A 133 6.00 10.97 11.53
CA ALA A 133 6.46 10.56 10.20
C ALA A 133 6.91 11.81 9.42
N PRO A 134 7.99 11.78 8.63
CA PRO A 134 8.32 12.88 7.75
C PRO A 134 7.19 13.14 6.75
N PHE A 135 6.71 14.38 6.64
CA PHE A 135 5.64 14.76 5.72
C PHE A 135 5.90 16.14 5.09
N ALA A 136 5.34 16.37 3.91
CA ALA A 136 5.21 17.71 3.35
C ALA A 136 4.10 18.47 4.09
N LEU A 137 4.31 19.74 4.43
CA LEU A 137 3.34 20.52 5.22
C LEU A 137 2.01 20.73 4.48
N LEU A 138 2.08 20.95 3.16
CA LEU A 138 0.93 21.16 2.28
C LEU A 138 0.97 20.16 1.12
N PRO A 139 -0.18 19.82 0.52
CA PRO A 139 -0.25 18.87 -0.59
C PRO A 139 0.44 19.42 -1.84
N THR A 140 1.05 18.53 -2.61
CA THR A 140 1.67 18.87 -3.90
C THR A 140 0.60 18.94 -4.99
N PRO A 141 0.58 20.00 -5.84
CA PRO A 141 -0.30 20.05 -7.00
C PRO A 141 -0.05 18.88 -7.95
N PHE A 142 -1.13 18.23 -8.38
CA PHE A 142 -1.07 17.14 -9.35
C PHE A 142 -2.28 17.21 -10.29
N PRO A 143 -2.11 17.07 -11.62
CA PRO A 143 -3.23 17.16 -12.55
C PRO A 143 -4.24 16.01 -12.35
N GLU A 144 -5.52 16.37 -12.33
CA GLU A 144 -6.61 15.42 -12.10
C GLU A 144 -6.72 14.36 -13.21
N SER A 145 -6.38 14.71 -14.45
CA SER A 145 -6.33 13.80 -15.59
C SER A 145 -5.33 12.67 -15.36
N HIS A 146 -4.09 12.99 -14.96
CA HIS A 146 -3.06 12.00 -14.66
C HIS A 146 -3.37 11.19 -13.41
N TYR A 147 -4.05 11.79 -12.40
CA TYR A 147 -4.52 11.04 -11.24
C TYR A 147 -5.52 9.96 -11.65
N LYS A 148 -6.51 10.31 -12.49
CA LYS A 148 -7.49 9.36 -13.03
C LYS A 148 -6.82 8.26 -13.86
N GLN A 149 -5.86 8.63 -14.71
CA GLN A 149 -5.06 7.66 -15.47
C GLN A 149 -4.38 6.64 -14.55
N ALA A 150 -3.74 7.08 -13.46
CA ALA A 150 -3.11 6.17 -12.49
C ALA A 150 -4.13 5.22 -11.84
N CYS A 151 -5.31 5.73 -11.47
CA CYS A 151 -6.39 4.92 -10.91
C CYS A 151 -6.92 3.87 -11.91
N GLU A 152 -7.09 4.25 -13.18
CA GLU A 152 -7.56 3.36 -14.25
C GLU A 152 -6.54 2.26 -14.58
N LEU A 153 -5.25 2.55 -14.45
CA LEU A 153 -4.16 1.59 -14.64
C LEU A 153 -4.05 0.55 -13.52
N ALA A 154 -4.47 0.87 -12.29
CA ALA A 154 -4.32 0.00 -11.13
C ALA A 154 -4.90 -1.43 -11.34
N PRO A 155 -6.18 -1.63 -11.73
CA PRO A 155 -6.70 -2.97 -11.98
C PRO A 155 -6.04 -3.68 -13.16
N ILE A 156 -5.55 -2.94 -14.17
CA ILE A 156 -4.84 -3.50 -15.31
C ILE A 156 -3.49 -4.08 -14.86
N PHE A 157 -2.75 -3.34 -14.03
CA PHE A 157 -1.49 -3.83 -13.45
C PHE A 157 -1.71 -5.02 -12.51
N ASN A 158 -2.81 -5.05 -11.74
CA ASN A 158 -3.14 -6.19 -10.90
C ASN A 158 -3.31 -7.48 -11.73
N GLU A 159 -4.07 -7.41 -12.83
CA GLU A 159 -4.22 -8.55 -13.74
C GLU A 159 -2.89 -8.90 -14.42
N LEU A 160 -2.13 -7.91 -14.89
CA LEU A 160 -0.83 -8.15 -15.52
C LEU A 160 0.12 -8.90 -14.57
N VAL A 161 0.20 -8.50 -13.31
CA VAL A 161 1.04 -9.17 -12.30
C VAL A 161 0.58 -10.61 -12.08
N ASP A 162 -0.71 -10.88 -11.93
CA ASP A 162 -1.21 -12.26 -11.79
C ASP A 162 -0.85 -13.11 -13.01
N ARG A 163 -1.13 -12.61 -14.22
CA ARG A 163 -0.87 -13.32 -15.47
C ARG A 163 0.62 -13.62 -15.68
N VAL A 164 1.49 -12.67 -15.38
CA VAL A 164 2.95 -12.86 -15.45
C VAL A 164 3.43 -13.83 -14.37
N SER A 165 2.85 -13.80 -13.17
CA SER A 165 3.22 -14.71 -12.07
C SER A 165 2.97 -16.19 -12.40
N LEU A 166 2.01 -16.46 -13.30
CA LEU A 166 1.67 -17.81 -13.76
C LEU A 166 2.61 -18.32 -14.87
N ASP A 167 3.37 -17.45 -15.54
CA ASP A 167 4.35 -17.84 -16.55
C ASP A 167 5.74 -18.07 -15.92
N ALA A 168 5.86 -19.23 -15.30
CA ALA A 168 7.08 -19.67 -14.65
C ALA A 168 8.31 -19.67 -15.57
N LYS A 169 8.12 -20.02 -16.85
CA LYS A 169 9.20 -20.05 -17.84
C LYS A 169 9.67 -18.64 -18.13
N PHE A 170 8.75 -17.71 -18.36
CA PHE A 170 9.06 -16.31 -18.57
C PHE A 170 9.87 -15.72 -17.40
N LEU A 171 9.45 -15.97 -16.16
CA LEU A 171 10.15 -15.47 -14.97
C LEU A 171 11.58 -16.04 -14.86
N GLN A 172 11.73 -17.36 -14.98
CA GLN A 172 13.02 -18.03 -14.87
C GLN A 172 13.98 -17.61 -16.00
N ASP A 173 13.50 -17.53 -17.23
CA ASP A 173 14.32 -17.15 -18.39
C ASP A 173 14.75 -15.68 -18.30
N THR A 174 13.82 -14.77 -18.00
CA THR A 174 14.09 -13.32 -17.93
C THR A 174 15.12 -13.00 -16.83
N LEU A 175 15.06 -13.70 -15.70
CA LEU A 175 15.95 -13.48 -14.56
C LEU A 175 17.21 -14.37 -14.57
N SER A 176 17.40 -15.22 -15.59
CA SER A 176 18.51 -16.18 -15.67
C SER A 176 19.91 -15.53 -15.66
N ARG A 177 20.05 -14.33 -16.21
CA ARG A 177 21.30 -13.55 -16.18
C ARG A 177 21.50 -12.92 -14.81
N THR A 178 20.46 -12.32 -14.24
CA THR A 178 20.46 -11.70 -12.90
C THR A 178 20.86 -12.71 -11.83
N ARG A 179 20.35 -13.94 -11.91
CA ARG A 179 20.70 -15.05 -11.04
C ARG A 179 22.21 -15.26 -10.87
N LYS A 180 23.01 -15.01 -11.91
CA LYS A 180 24.46 -15.25 -11.90
C LYS A 180 25.24 -14.18 -11.15
N VAL A 181 24.65 -13.00 -10.97
CA VAL A 181 25.33 -11.82 -10.41
C VAL A 181 24.69 -11.29 -9.13
N ASP A 182 23.47 -11.71 -8.81
CA ASP A 182 22.78 -11.36 -7.56
C ASP A 182 22.39 -12.61 -6.74
N GLY A 183 23.11 -12.79 -5.62
CA GLY A 183 22.88 -13.91 -4.70
C GLY A 183 21.57 -13.83 -3.93
N PHE A 184 20.93 -12.65 -3.84
CA PHE A 184 19.59 -12.54 -3.28
C PHE A 184 18.54 -13.07 -4.25
N THR A 185 18.47 -12.52 -5.47
CA THR A 185 17.56 -13.00 -6.53
C THR A 185 17.77 -14.47 -6.85
N SER A 186 19.01 -14.97 -6.84
CA SER A 186 19.26 -16.40 -7.06
C SER A 186 18.51 -17.29 -6.06
N ARG A 187 18.49 -16.91 -4.78
CA ARG A 187 17.80 -17.67 -3.73
C ARG A 187 16.27 -17.59 -3.87
N LEU A 188 15.74 -16.46 -4.34
CA LEU A 188 14.32 -16.35 -4.68
C LEU A 188 13.95 -17.28 -5.84
N LEU A 189 14.78 -17.33 -6.89
CA LEU A 189 14.58 -18.23 -8.01
C LEU A 189 14.69 -19.70 -7.60
N ASP A 190 15.54 -20.05 -6.63
CA ASP A 190 15.62 -21.41 -6.08
C ASP A 190 14.33 -21.83 -5.38
N ILE A 191 13.73 -20.94 -4.58
CA ILE A 191 12.43 -21.19 -3.95
C ILE A 191 11.37 -21.38 -5.04
N HIS A 192 11.34 -20.48 -6.04
CA HIS A 192 10.40 -20.59 -7.16
C HIS A 192 10.57 -21.92 -7.91
N SER A 193 11.79 -22.34 -8.24
CA SER A 193 12.06 -23.63 -8.91
C SER A 193 11.55 -24.81 -8.09
N LYS A 194 11.77 -24.83 -6.77
CA LYS A 194 11.25 -25.88 -5.89
C LYS A 194 9.73 -25.92 -5.87
N MET A 195 9.06 -24.77 -5.90
CA MET A 195 7.60 -24.72 -5.98
C MET A 195 7.07 -25.29 -7.30
N LEU A 196 7.79 -25.09 -8.42
CA LEU A 196 7.45 -25.72 -9.71
C LEU A 196 7.63 -27.24 -9.67
N GLU A 197 8.67 -27.75 -9.01
CA GLU A 197 8.90 -29.19 -8.83
C GLU A 197 7.80 -29.85 -7.99
N ILE A 198 7.35 -29.16 -6.93
CA ILE A 198 6.22 -29.60 -6.11
C ILE A 198 4.92 -29.62 -6.93
N ASN A 199 4.82 -28.76 -7.96
CA ASN A 199 3.68 -28.64 -8.86
C ASN A 199 2.33 -28.48 -8.12
N LYS A 200 2.35 -27.75 -7.00
CA LYS A 200 1.15 -27.43 -6.25
C LYS A 200 0.38 -26.31 -6.97
N LYS A 201 -0.91 -26.52 -7.16
CA LYS A 201 -1.82 -25.50 -7.68
C LYS A 201 -2.27 -24.57 -6.54
N GLU A 202 -1.94 -23.28 -6.65
CA GLU A 202 -2.44 -22.24 -5.74
C GLU A 202 -3.66 -21.55 -6.37
N GLU A 203 -4.85 -21.96 -5.94
CA GLU A 203 -6.11 -21.44 -6.50
C GLU A 203 -6.47 -20.05 -5.96
N ILE A 204 -6.03 -19.73 -4.75
CA ILE A 204 -6.25 -18.44 -4.09
C ILE A 204 -4.93 -17.67 -4.10
N ARG A 205 -4.92 -16.50 -4.75
CA ARG A 205 -3.76 -15.61 -4.85
C ARG A 205 -4.19 -14.19 -4.47
N LEU A 206 -3.45 -13.56 -3.57
CA LEU A 206 -3.71 -12.20 -3.09
C LEU A 206 -2.55 -11.28 -3.47
N GLY A 207 -2.87 -10.16 -4.11
CA GLY A 207 -1.93 -9.09 -4.42
C GLY A 207 -2.27 -7.81 -3.65
N LEU A 208 -1.30 -7.31 -2.88
CA LEU A 208 -1.37 -5.99 -2.23
C LEU A 208 -0.29 -5.09 -2.84
N HIS A 209 -0.59 -4.55 -4.00
CA HIS A 209 0.39 -3.89 -4.87
C HIS A 209 0.42 -2.37 -4.71
N ARG A 210 1.53 -1.76 -5.11
CA ARG A 210 1.62 -0.31 -5.33
C ARG A 210 2.38 -0.06 -6.64
N SER A 211 1.77 0.71 -7.53
CA SER A 211 2.40 1.18 -8.76
C SER A 211 2.81 2.63 -8.56
N ASP A 212 4.10 2.92 -8.68
CA ASP A 212 4.66 4.24 -8.39
C ASP A 212 4.94 4.98 -9.70
N TYR A 213 4.61 6.28 -9.74
CA TYR A 213 4.65 7.08 -10.96
C TYR A 213 5.34 8.43 -10.74
N MET A 214 5.93 8.97 -11.81
CA MET A 214 6.32 10.37 -11.90
C MET A 214 5.70 11.01 -13.15
N LEU A 215 5.35 12.30 -13.04
CA LEU A 215 4.92 13.11 -14.17
C LEU A 215 6.15 13.77 -14.79
N ASP A 216 6.48 13.40 -16.02
CA ASP A 216 7.60 14.00 -16.73
C ASP A 216 7.27 15.43 -17.14
N GLU A 217 8.18 16.37 -16.86
CA GLU A 217 7.90 17.79 -17.07
C GLU A 217 7.84 18.19 -18.55
N GLN A 218 8.63 17.56 -19.42
CA GLN A 218 8.73 17.95 -20.82
C GLN A 218 7.60 17.36 -21.65
N THR A 219 7.40 16.05 -21.51
CA THR A 219 6.40 15.26 -22.25
C THR A 219 5.01 15.34 -21.62
N LYS A 220 4.92 15.74 -20.34
CA LYS A 220 3.68 15.69 -19.55
C LYS A 220 3.06 14.29 -19.49
N PHE A 221 3.88 13.25 -19.66
CA PHE A 221 3.42 11.87 -19.52
C PHE A 221 3.56 11.38 -18.09
N LEU A 222 2.55 10.64 -17.65
CA LEU A 222 2.63 9.85 -16.43
C LEU A 222 3.43 8.58 -16.73
N LEU A 223 4.60 8.46 -16.13
CA LEU A 223 5.51 7.33 -16.35
C LEU A 223 5.60 6.49 -15.08
N GLN A 224 5.45 5.18 -15.23
CA GLN A 224 5.65 4.23 -14.13
C GLN A 224 7.14 4.13 -13.81
N ILE A 225 7.48 4.29 -12.54
CA ILE A 225 8.83 4.15 -12.01
C ILE A 225 9.08 2.71 -11.57
N GLU A 226 8.17 2.16 -10.77
CA GLU A 226 8.27 0.78 -10.29
C GLU A 226 6.90 0.17 -9.96
N MET A 227 6.89 -1.16 -9.89
CA MET A 227 5.75 -1.96 -9.45
C MET A 227 6.14 -2.76 -8.21
N ASN A 228 5.61 -2.36 -7.06
CA ASN A 228 5.83 -3.00 -5.78
C ASN A 228 4.82 -4.14 -5.60
N THR A 229 5.33 -5.38 -5.60
CA THR A 229 4.53 -6.60 -5.42
C THR A 229 4.68 -7.24 -4.04
N ILE A 230 5.61 -6.73 -3.22
CA ILE A 230 5.91 -7.25 -1.89
C ILE A 230 6.07 -6.10 -0.90
N SER A 231 5.48 -6.24 0.29
CA SER A 231 5.61 -5.29 1.41
C SER A 231 5.40 -3.81 1.03
N SER A 232 4.36 -3.55 0.23
CA SER A 232 3.98 -2.19 -0.19
C SER A 232 3.61 -1.34 1.03
N SER A 233 4.53 -0.51 1.49
CA SER A 233 4.35 0.34 2.67
C SER A 233 3.36 1.50 2.45
N PHE A 234 2.97 2.13 3.55
CA PHE A 234 2.22 3.37 3.66
C PHE A 234 0.73 3.30 3.31
N SER A 235 0.13 2.10 3.34
CA SER A 235 -1.33 2.00 3.24
C SER A 235 -2.02 2.67 4.44
N GLY A 236 -1.42 2.60 5.63
CA GLY A 236 -1.92 3.23 6.86
C GLY A 236 -1.53 4.71 6.94
N LEU A 237 -0.24 5.00 6.97
CA LEU A 237 0.26 6.37 7.12
C LEU A 237 -0.13 7.29 5.95
N GLY A 238 -0.24 6.74 4.73
CA GLY A 238 -0.71 7.50 3.57
C GLY A 238 -2.14 8.03 3.73
N CYS A 239 -3.04 7.24 4.34
CA CYS A 239 -4.39 7.69 4.69
C CYS A 239 -4.34 8.88 5.66
N LEU A 240 -3.45 8.83 6.66
CA LEU A 240 -3.30 9.90 7.66
C LEU A 240 -2.72 11.18 7.06
N VAL A 241 -1.77 11.10 6.12
CA VAL A 241 -1.25 12.28 5.42
C VAL A 241 -2.36 13.00 4.65
N SER A 242 -3.23 12.25 3.94
CA SER A 242 -4.39 12.86 3.26
C SER A 242 -5.34 13.55 4.25
N GLN A 243 -5.55 12.97 5.44
CA GLN A 243 -6.39 13.58 6.49
C GLN A 243 -5.74 14.82 7.11
N LEU A 244 -4.43 14.78 7.39
CA LEU A 244 -3.66 15.93 7.86
C LEU A 244 -3.78 17.11 6.90
N HIS A 245 -3.51 16.87 5.61
CA HIS A 245 -3.59 17.93 4.60
C HIS A 245 -4.99 18.52 4.51
N ARG A 246 -6.05 17.71 4.51
CA ARG A 246 -7.42 18.20 4.54
C ARG A 246 -7.71 19.06 5.78
N SER A 247 -7.29 18.59 6.96
CA SER A 247 -7.45 19.34 8.22
C SER A 247 -6.75 20.69 8.15
N LEU A 248 -5.50 20.74 7.69
CA LEU A 248 -4.76 22.00 7.55
C LEU A 248 -5.43 22.93 6.53
N LEU A 249 -5.82 22.42 5.36
CA LEU A 249 -6.48 23.23 4.34
C LEU A 249 -7.82 23.81 4.84
N ASP A 250 -8.57 23.07 5.65
CA ASP A 250 -9.80 23.58 6.26
C ASP A 250 -9.52 24.61 7.36
N SER A 251 -8.56 24.36 8.25
CA SER A 251 -8.19 25.28 9.33
C SER A 251 -7.58 26.60 8.83
N TYR A 252 -6.94 26.57 7.65
CA TYR A 252 -6.21 27.71 7.08
C TYR A 252 -6.80 28.22 5.76
N ARG A 253 -8.07 27.88 5.48
CA ARG A 253 -8.76 28.19 4.22
C ARG A 253 -8.70 29.65 3.83
N GLU A 254 -8.89 30.56 4.78
CA GLU A 254 -8.90 32.01 4.54
C GLU A 254 -7.55 32.55 4.04
N PHE A 255 -6.45 31.90 4.44
CA PHE A 255 -5.10 32.30 4.08
C PHE A 255 -4.59 31.59 2.83
N LEU A 256 -4.88 30.29 2.69
CA LEU A 256 -4.34 29.46 1.62
C LEU A 256 -5.19 29.50 0.34
N GLN A 257 -6.49 29.77 0.44
CA GLN A 257 -7.44 29.73 -0.69
C GLN A 257 -7.41 28.38 -1.46
N LEU A 258 -7.05 27.31 -0.76
CA LEU A 258 -7.02 25.94 -1.28
C LEU A 258 -8.24 25.17 -0.75
N ASP A 259 -8.89 24.42 -1.62
CA ASP A 259 -10.04 23.58 -1.27
C ASP A 259 -9.57 22.20 -0.82
N SER A 260 -9.88 21.84 0.44
CA SER A 260 -9.57 20.53 1.03
C SER A 260 -10.17 19.37 0.23
N LYS A 261 -11.29 19.59 -0.48
CA LYS A 261 -11.92 18.59 -1.35
C LYS A 261 -11.07 18.21 -2.56
N ARG A 262 -10.07 19.02 -2.92
CA ARG A 262 -9.12 18.71 -4.01
C ARG A 262 -8.05 17.70 -3.59
N VAL A 263 -7.88 17.44 -2.29
CA VAL A 263 -7.11 16.29 -1.79
C VAL A 263 -8.01 15.05 -1.88
N PRO A 264 -7.66 14.00 -2.65
CA PRO A 264 -8.50 12.81 -2.80
C PRO A 264 -8.74 12.06 -1.50
N GLY A 265 -9.85 11.33 -1.44
CA GLY A 265 -10.09 10.39 -0.33
C GLY A 265 -9.09 9.25 -0.41
N ASN A 266 -8.61 8.79 0.75
CA ASN A 266 -7.65 7.71 0.81
C ASN A 266 -8.09 6.67 1.85
N ASP A 267 -8.54 5.53 1.37
CA ASP A 267 -9.03 4.39 2.13
C ASP A 267 -8.14 3.14 1.94
N ALA A 268 -6.90 3.31 1.45
CA ALA A 268 -5.96 2.24 1.16
C ALA A 268 -5.81 1.23 2.30
N ASN A 269 -5.69 1.69 3.55
CA ASN A 269 -5.59 0.82 4.72
C ASN A 269 -6.81 -0.10 4.89
N SER A 270 -8.02 0.46 4.71
CA SER A 270 -9.27 -0.31 4.81
C SER A 270 -9.39 -1.27 3.63
N GLN A 271 -9.08 -0.84 2.41
CA GLN A 271 -9.12 -1.72 1.24
C GLN A 271 -8.14 -2.89 1.35
N PHE A 272 -6.93 -2.66 1.89
CA PHE A 272 -5.97 -3.73 2.17
C PHE A 272 -6.50 -4.71 3.23
N ALA A 273 -7.11 -4.19 4.31
CA ALA A 273 -7.73 -5.04 5.32
C ALA A 273 -8.86 -5.90 4.74
N ASP A 274 -9.71 -5.31 3.90
CA ASP A 274 -10.83 -5.99 3.23
C ASP A 274 -10.32 -7.08 2.28
N ALA A 275 -9.23 -6.82 1.54
CA ALA A 275 -8.63 -7.78 0.64
C ALA A 275 -8.03 -8.99 1.41
N VAL A 276 -7.34 -8.74 2.52
CA VAL A 276 -6.84 -9.79 3.42
C VAL A 276 -7.99 -10.61 4.01
N ALA A 277 -9.06 -9.95 4.47
CA ALA A 277 -10.22 -10.62 5.03
C ALA A 277 -10.96 -11.49 4.00
N LYS A 278 -11.07 -11.02 2.76
CA LYS A 278 -11.61 -11.81 1.65
C LYS A 278 -10.74 -13.04 1.37
N ALA A 279 -9.43 -12.89 1.28
CA ALA A 279 -8.52 -14.03 1.07
C ALA A 279 -8.62 -15.07 2.20
N TRP A 280 -8.73 -14.64 3.45
CA TRP A 280 -8.97 -15.53 4.60
C TRP A 280 -10.33 -16.24 4.50
N THR A 281 -11.36 -15.53 4.05
CA THR A 281 -12.70 -16.10 3.84
C THR A 281 -12.69 -17.17 2.75
N GLU A 282 -12.01 -16.91 1.63
CA GLU A 282 -11.82 -17.89 0.55
C GLU A 282 -11.01 -19.11 1.00
N TYR A 283 -10.02 -18.93 1.88
CA TYR A 283 -9.29 -20.04 2.50
C TYR A 283 -10.20 -20.94 3.36
N ASN A 284 -11.30 -20.37 3.87
CA ASN A 284 -12.44 -21.07 4.47
C ASN A 284 -12.08 -22.01 5.63
N ASN A 285 -11.25 -21.52 6.55
CA ASN A 285 -10.97 -22.22 7.80
C ASN A 285 -11.09 -21.23 8.98
N PRO A 286 -12.16 -21.32 9.80
CA PRO A 286 -12.42 -20.35 10.86
C PRO A 286 -11.40 -20.39 12.00
N ARG A 287 -10.59 -21.45 12.09
CA ARG A 287 -9.49 -21.56 13.08
C ARG A 287 -8.14 -21.09 12.54
N SER A 288 -8.07 -20.74 11.26
CA SER A 288 -6.85 -20.23 10.64
C SER A 288 -6.60 -18.77 11.03
N VAL A 289 -5.36 -18.33 10.85
CA VAL A 289 -4.91 -17.01 11.27
C VAL A 289 -4.14 -16.35 10.14
N VAL A 290 -4.11 -15.01 10.14
CA VAL A 290 -3.26 -14.24 9.22
C VAL A 290 -1.91 -14.00 9.88
N MET A 291 -0.82 -14.31 9.18
CA MET A 291 0.53 -14.11 9.71
C MET A 291 1.21 -12.92 9.02
N PHE A 292 1.59 -11.94 9.82
CA PHE A 292 2.43 -10.81 9.42
C PHE A 292 3.89 -11.22 9.58
N VAL A 293 4.62 -11.39 8.47
CA VAL A 293 6.06 -11.65 8.51
C VAL A 293 6.78 -10.31 8.54
N VAL A 294 7.49 -10.02 9.63
CA VAL A 294 8.07 -8.70 9.91
C VAL A 294 9.56 -8.75 10.19
N GLN A 295 10.23 -7.61 10.02
CA GLN A 295 11.64 -7.45 10.35
C GLN A 295 11.85 -7.39 11.87
N ALA A 296 13.04 -7.81 12.32
CA ALA A 296 13.45 -7.72 13.73
C ALA A 296 13.61 -6.28 14.25
N GLU A 297 13.86 -5.33 13.35
CA GLU A 297 13.91 -3.90 13.65
C GLU A 297 13.04 -3.16 12.64
N GLU A 298 11.87 -2.71 13.07
CA GLU A 298 10.85 -2.12 12.21
C GLU A 298 10.41 -0.77 12.77
N ARG A 299 11.05 0.31 12.32
CA ARG A 299 10.69 1.68 12.77
C ARG A 299 9.38 2.16 12.16
N ASN A 300 8.93 1.54 11.06
CA ASN A 300 7.64 1.81 10.44
C ASN A 300 6.54 0.85 10.93
N MET A 301 6.71 0.21 12.10
CA MET A 301 5.75 -0.79 12.61
C MET A 301 4.33 -0.24 12.77
N TYR A 302 4.19 1.07 12.99
CA TYR A 302 2.90 1.72 13.18
C TYR A 302 2.03 1.66 11.93
N ASP A 303 2.62 1.67 10.73
CA ASP A 303 1.90 1.48 9.47
C ASP A 303 1.28 0.08 9.38
N GLN A 304 2.03 -0.94 9.80
CA GLN A 304 1.54 -2.32 9.89
C GLN A 304 0.48 -2.46 11.00
N HIS A 305 0.66 -1.77 12.12
CA HIS A 305 -0.31 -1.78 13.21
C HIS A 305 -1.61 -1.08 12.84
N TRP A 306 -1.59 -0.05 12.00
CA TRP A 306 -2.79 0.54 11.42
C TRP A 306 -3.61 -0.47 10.61
N LEU A 307 -2.95 -1.30 9.80
CA LEU A 307 -3.63 -2.38 9.09
C LEU A 307 -4.20 -3.41 10.08
N SER A 308 -3.39 -3.81 11.07
CA SER A 308 -3.79 -4.78 12.09
C SER A 308 -4.97 -4.30 12.96
N LEU A 309 -5.07 -3.00 13.22
CA LEU A 309 -6.15 -2.40 13.97
C LEU A 309 -7.47 -2.53 13.22
N VAL A 310 -7.48 -2.17 11.93
CA VAL A 310 -8.67 -2.34 11.07
C VAL A 310 -9.08 -3.80 11.00
N LEU A 311 -8.11 -4.72 10.85
CA LEU A 311 -8.37 -6.15 10.86
C LEU A 311 -9.05 -6.61 12.16
N LYS A 312 -8.51 -6.19 13.31
CA LYS A 312 -9.01 -6.55 14.64
C LYS A 312 -10.42 -6.01 14.91
N GLU A 313 -10.69 -4.77 14.48
CA GLU A 313 -11.95 -4.10 14.77
C GLU A 313 -13.10 -4.56 13.87
N ARG A 314 -12.80 -4.96 12.63
CA ARG A 314 -13.82 -5.28 11.63
C ARG A 314 -14.03 -6.77 11.38
N TYR A 315 -13.03 -7.60 11.67
CA TYR A 315 -13.05 -9.00 11.24
C TYR A 315 -12.83 -9.98 12.42
N PRO A 316 -13.47 -11.17 12.39
CA PRO A 316 -13.51 -12.07 13.54
C PRO A 316 -12.29 -13.00 13.67
N PHE A 317 -11.30 -12.91 12.77
CA PHE A 317 -10.14 -13.80 12.76
C PHE A 317 -8.93 -13.23 13.50
N SER A 318 -8.09 -14.14 13.99
CA SER A 318 -6.84 -13.79 14.65
C SER A 318 -5.72 -13.54 13.66
N PHE A 319 -4.76 -12.71 14.06
CA PHE A 319 -3.51 -12.51 13.35
C PHE A 319 -2.33 -12.46 14.32
N TYR A 320 -1.14 -12.78 13.82
CA TYR A 320 0.10 -12.76 14.59
C TYR A 320 1.24 -12.13 13.81
N PHE A 321 2.16 -11.48 14.53
CA PHE A 321 3.42 -10.99 13.99
C PHE A 321 4.51 -12.04 14.22
N LEU A 322 5.09 -12.55 13.14
CA LEU A 322 6.25 -13.43 13.14
C LEU A 322 7.47 -12.64 12.69
N CYS A 323 8.41 -12.46 13.61
CA CYS A 323 9.72 -11.90 13.34
C CYS A 323 10.67 -13.01 12.85
N LEU A 324 11.28 -12.82 11.67
CA LEU A 324 12.27 -13.73 11.09
C LEU A 324 13.71 -13.27 11.32
#